data_AF-F3KEN9-F1
#
_entry.id   AF-F3KEN9-F1
#
_cell.length_a   1.000
_cell.length_b   1.000
_cell.length_c   1.000
_cell.angle_alpha   90.00
_cell.angle_beta   90.00
_cell.angle_gamma   90.00
#
_symmetry.space_group_name_H-M   'P 1'
#
loop_
_entity.id
_entity.type
_entity.pdbx_description
1 polymer ?
#
loop_
_entity_poly.entity_id
_entity_poly.type
_entity_poly.pdbx_seq_one_letter_code
_entity_poly.pdbx_strand_id
1 'polypeptide(L)'
;MATLDELVDRHVAEYNARLKHFDEMAEKAESLQEKHDREELAELKAHRSQFVAFLEELKKSPSQQLLDNGPMAIWDVVAARLEKLVAKVIH
;
A
#
# COMPACT_ATOMS: atom_id res chain seq x y z
N MET A 1 17.87 21.73 4.06
CA MET A 1 16.42 21.58 4.32
C MET A 1 15.83 21.06 3.04
N ALA A 2 15.14 19.91 3.08
CA ALA A 2 14.42 19.45 1.89
C ALA A 2 13.20 20.36 1.68
N THR A 3 12.88 20.71 0.44
CA THR A 3 11.65 21.45 0.13
C THR A 3 10.43 20.53 0.26
N LEU A 4 9.24 21.11 0.40
CA LEU A 4 8.00 20.33 0.43
C LEU A 4 7.86 19.46 -0.84
N ASP A 5 8.25 19.98 -1.99
CA ASP A 5 8.24 19.24 -3.26
C ASP A 5 9.20 18.05 -3.22
N GLU A 6 10.43 18.22 -2.70
CA GLU A 6 11.39 17.13 -2.57
C GLU A 6 10.91 16.03 -1.60
N LEU A 7 10.19 16.41 -0.54
CA LEU A 7 9.57 15.47 0.39
C LEU A 7 8.42 14.72 -0.27
N VAL A 8 7.53 15.41 -0.99
CA VAL A 8 6.42 14.82 -1.73
C VAL A 8 6.94 13.83 -2.78
N ASP A 9 7.95 14.22 -3.57
CA ASP A 9 8.53 13.37 -4.60
C ASP A 9 9.14 12.10 -4.02
N ARG A 10 9.87 12.21 -2.89
CA ARG A 10 10.42 11.06 -2.18
C ARG A 10 9.32 10.12 -1.70
N HIS A 11 8.31 10.67 -1.03
CA HIS A 11 7.18 9.88 -0.53
C HIS A 11 6.44 9.19 -1.67
N VAL A 12 6.12 9.92 -2.74
CA VAL A 12 5.47 9.35 -3.93
C VAL A 12 6.30 8.21 -4.52
N ALA A 13 7.62 8.35 -4.63
CA ALA A 13 8.49 7.30 -5.16
C ALA A 13 8.48 6.05 -4.26
N GLU A 14 8.65 6.21 -2.95
CA GLU A 14 8.60 5.12 -1.96
C GLU A 14 7.26 4.39 -2.00
N TYR A 15 6.17 5.16 -2.10
CA TYR A 15 4.83 4.62 -2.13
C TYR A 15 4.50 3.89 -3.44
N ASN A 16 4.97 4.38 -4.58
CA ASN A 16 4.84 3.65 -5.85
C ASN A 16 5.60 2.32 -5.81
N ALA A 17 6.80 2.29 -5.23
CA ALA A 17 7.58 1.06 -5.07
C ALA A 17 6.85 0.05 -4.18
N ARG A 18 6.29 0.52 -3.05
CA ARG A 18 5.49 -0.30 -2.13
C ARG A 18 4.20 -0.81 -2.77
N LEU A 19 3.51 0.01 -3.57
CA LEU A 19 2.32 -0.40 -4.32
C LEU A 19 2.62 -1.49 -5.33
N LYS A 20 3.70 -1.33 -6.09
CA LYS A 20 4.12 -2.35 -7.05
C LYS A 20 4.40 -3.68 -6.34
N HIS A 21 5.09 -3.64 -5.21
CA HIS A 21 5.36 -4.82 -4.42
C HIS A 21 4.07 -5.47 -3.88
N PHE A 22 3.12 -4.65 -3.42
CA PHE A 22 1.79 -5.11 -3.02
C PHE A 22 1.09 -5.83 -4.18
N ASP A 23 1.08 -5.25 -5.38
CA ASP A 23 0.41 -5.85 -6.54
C ASP A 23 1.03 -7.21 -6.90
N GLU A 24 2.37 -7.31 -6.92
CA GLU A 24 3.09 -8.57 -7.15
C GLU A 24 2.77 -9.65 -6.09
N MET A 25 2.62 -9.25 -4.84
CA MET A 25 2.25 -10.14 -3.75
C MET A 25 0.77 -10.53 -3.81
N ALA A 26 -0.11 -9.59 -4.14
CA ALA A 26 -1.54 -9.83 -4.26
C ALA A 26 -1.85 -10.83 -5.39
N GLU A 27 -1.14 -10.74 -6.52
CA GLU A 27 -1.22 -11.73 -7.61
C GLU A 27 -0.85 -13.13 -7.14
N LYS A 28 0.25 -13.26 -6.38
CA LYS A 28 0.64 -14.55 -5.78
C LYS A 28 -0.41 -15.06 -4.81
N ALA A 29 -1.03 -14.16 -4.05
CA ALA A 29 -2.09 -14.51 -3.11
C ALA A 29 -3.41 -14.91 -3.80
N GLU A 30 -3.62 -14.65 -5.10
CA GLU A 30 -4.88 -15.02 -5.77
C GLU A 30 -5.13 -16.53 -5.82
N SER A 31 -4.08 -17.35 -5.71
CA SER A 31 -4.22 -18.81 -5.65
C SER A 31 -4.65 -19.36 -4.28
N LEU A 32 -4.90 -18.49 -3.29
CA LEU A 32 -5.47 -18.88 -2.00
C LEU A 32 -6.83 -19.57 -2.20
N GLN A 33 -6.95 -20.81 -1.72
CA GLN A 33 -8.19 -21.58 -1.83
C GLN A 33 -9.13 -21.36 -0.64
N GLU A 34 -8.57 -21.05 0.54
CA GLU A 34 -9.31 -20.81 1.76
C GLU A 34 -10.18 -19.54 1.64
N LYS A 35 -11.46 -19.66 2.03
CA LYS A 35 -12.42 -18.54 1.91
C LYS A 35 -12.00 -17.35 2.78
N HIS A 36 -11.56 -17.61 4.01
CA HIS A 36 -11.06 -16.58 4.92
C HIS A 36 -9.89 -15.80 4.32
N ASP A 37 -8.94 -16.51 3.70
CA ASP A 37 -7.75 -15.88 3.12
C ASP A 37 -8.07 -15.07 1.86
N ARG A 38 -9.09 -15.48 1.09
CA ARG A 38 -9.64 -14.70 -0.03
C ARG A 38 -10.37 -13.43 0.43
N GLU A 39 -11.11 -13.50 1.52
CA GLU A 39 -11.77 -12.34 2.13
C GLU A 39 -10.72 -11.34 2.66
N GLU A 40 -9.67 -11.83 3.31
CA GLU A 40 -8.56 -11.01 3.77
C GLU A 40 -7.81 -10.36 2.59
N LEU A 41 -7.56 -11.10 1.51
CA LEU A 41 -6.96 -10.52 0.30
C LEU A 41 -7.84 -9.42 -0.31
N ALA A 42 -9.16 -9.59 -0.32
CA ALA A 42 -10.10 -8.58 -0.81
C ALA A 42 -10.09 -7.30 0.04
N GLU A 43 -10.02 -7.45 1.38
CA GLU A 43 -9.85 -6.32 2.31
C GLU A 43 -8.55 -5.56 2.03
N LEU A 44 -7.43 -6.28 1.87
CA LEU A 44 -6.15 -5.65 1.57
C LEU A 44 -6.15 -4.93 0.21
N LYS A 45 -6.82 -5.50 -0.82
CA LYS A 45 -7.00 -4.84 -2.12
C LYS A 45 -7.84 -3.56 -2.02
N ALA A 46 -8.81 -3.51 -1.09
CA ALA A 46 -9.57 -2.30 -0.81
C ALA A 46 -8.68 -1.21 -0.18
N HIS A 47 -7.82 -1.58 0.78
CA HIS A 47 -6.82 -0.66 1.34
C HIS A 47 -5.83 -0.16 0.28
N ARG A 48 -5.38 -1.02 -0.64
CA ARG A 48 -4.56 -0.61 -1.80
C ARG A 48 -5.25 0.45 -2.65
N SER A 49 -6.55 0.32 -2.87
CA SER A 49 -7.33 1.29 -3.66
C SER A 49 -7.44 2.65 -2.94
N GLN A 50 -7.70 2.64 -1.62
CA GLN A 50 -7.69 3.85 -0.80
C GLN A 50 -6.32 4.54 -0.83
N PHE A 51 -5.27 3.74 -0.81
CA PHE A 51 -3.90 4.23 -0.83
C PHE A 51 -3.52 4.91 -2.16
N VAL A 52 -3.95 4.34 -3.29
CA VAL A 52 -3.80 4.99 -4.61
C VAL A 52 -4.54 6.33 -4.66
N ALA A 53 -5.77 6.40 -4.14
CA ALA A 53 -6.53 7.64 -4.10
C ALA A 53 -5.80 8.72 -3.27
N PHE A 54 -5.23 8.35 -2.12
CA PHE A 54 -4.41 9.26 -1.31
C PHE A 54 -3.17 9.76 -2.07
N LEU A 55 -2.47 8.90 -2.83
CA LEU A 55 -1.31 9.34 -3.62
C LEU A 55 -1.69 10.30 -4.74
N GLU A 56 -2.83 10.08 -5.39
CA GLU A 56 -3.34 11.01 -6.39
C GLU A 56 -3.68 12.37 -5.77
N GLU A 57 -4.27 12.38 -4.58
CA GLU A 57 -4.55 13.60 -3.82
C GLU A 57 -3.27 14.33 -3.42
N LEU A 58 -2.27 13.59 -2.91
CA LEU A 58 -0.96 14.14 -2.54
C LEU A 58 -0.25 14.78 -3.75
N LYS A 59 -0.36 14.18 -4.94
CA LYS A 59 0.18 14.75 -6.19
C LYS A 59 -0.57 15.98 -6.68
N LYS A 60 -1.90 16.01 -6.52
CA LYS A 60 -2.76 17.13 -6.97
C LYS A 60 -2.67 18.34 -6.05
N SER A 61 -2.59 18.10 -4.74
CA SER A 61 -2.57 19.14 -3.71
C SER A 61 -1.56 18.77 -2.62
N PRO A 62 -0.25 18.90 -2.90
CA PRO A 62 0.79 18.60 -1.94
C PRO A 62 0.66 19.49 -0.71
N SER A 63 0.57 18.88 0.47
CA SER A 63 0.60 19.63 1.74
C SER A 63 1.33 18.84 2.82
N GLN A 64 2.03 19.55 3.68
CA GLN A 64 2.73 18.96 4.83
C GLN A 64 1.76 18.21 5.76
N GLN A 65 0.55 18.75 5.96
CA GLN A 65 -0.50 18.08 6.74
C GLN A 65 -0.96 16.76 6.11
N LEU A 66 -0.98 16.64 4.78
CA LEU A 66 -1.29 15.37 4.12
C LEU A 66 -0.17 14.34 4.34
N LEU A 67 1.08 14.79 4.31
CA LEU A 67 2.24 13.93 4.58
C LEU A 67 2.24 13.42 6.02
N ASP A 68 2.04 14.32 6.97
CA ASP A 68 2.12 14.02 8.41
C ASP A 68 0.93 13.17 8.89
N ASN A 69 -0.27 13.37 8.31
CA ASN A 69 -1.46 12.55 8.59
C ASN A 69 -1.64 11.40 7.58
N GLY A 70 -0.65 11.18 6.71
CA GLY A 70 -0.72 10.17 5.68
C GLY A 70 -0.80 8.76 6.27
N PRO A 71 -1.35 7.78 5.53
CA PRO A 71 -1.61 6.43 6.03
C PRO A 71 -0.34 5.56 6.15
N MET A 72 0.86 6.13 6.35
CA MET A 72 2.11 5.36 6.47
C MET A 72 2.01 4.23 7.50
N ALA A 73 1.47 4.54 8.68
CA ALA A 73 1.32 3.56 9.75
C ALA A 73 0.35 2.43 9.38
N ILE A 74 -0.72 2.74 8.64
CA ILE A 74 -1.68 1.74 8.15
C ILE A 74 -1.02 0.87 7.09
N TRP A 75 -0.17 1.46 6.26
CA TRP A 75 0.46 0.75 5.16
C TRP A 75 1.45 -0.32 5.61
N ASP A 76 2.24 -0.06 6.65
CA ASP A 76 3.16 -1.07 7.18
C ASP A 76 2.39 -2.31 7.71
N VAL A 77 1.20 -2.10 8.29
CA VAL A 77 0.31 -3.18 8.72
C VAL A 77 -0.28 -3.95 7.53
N VAL A 78 -0.74 -3.22 6.50
CA VAL A 78 -1.29 -3.81 5.26
C VAL A 78 -0.24 -4.66 4.54
N ALA A 79 0.99 -4.17 4.42
CA ALA A 79 2.11 -4.89 3.82
C ALA A 79 2.43 -6.18 4.61
N ALA A 80 2.54 -6.10 5.94
CA ALA A 80 2.82 -7.26 6.78
C ALA A 80 1.71 -8.32 6.74
N ARG A 81 0.43 -7.91 6.63
CA ARG A 81 -0.69 -8.85 6.44
C ARG A 81 -0.61 -9.55 5.08
N LEU A 82 -0.28 -8.82 4.03
CA LEU A 82 -0.14 -9.39 2.70
C LEU A 82 1.01 -10.40 2.62
N GLU A 83 2.17 -10.08 3.20
CA GLU A 83 3.31 -11.01 3.28
C GLU A 83 2.93 -12.32 3.96
N LYS A 84 2.16 -12.25 5.06
CA LYS A 84 1.65 -13.45 5.75
C LYS A 84 0.72 -14.28 4.87
N LEU A 85 -0.14 -13.65 4.08
CA LEU A 85 -1.01 -14.36 3.15
C LEU A 85 -0.22 -15.04 2.02
N VAL A 86 0.77 -14.36 1.44
CA VAL A 86 1.63 -14.94 0.40
C VAL A 86 2.45 -16.10 0.95
N ALA A 87 2.93 -16.01 2.19
CA ALA A 87 3.66 -17.10 2.84
C ALA A 87 2.84 -18.40 2.91
N LYS A 88 1.51 -18.32 3.00
CA LYS A 88 0.61 -19.49 2.98
C LYS A 88 0.45 -20.13 1.59
N VAL A 89 0.75 -19.39 0.52
CA VAL A 89 0.69 -19.90 -0.87
C VAL A 89 1.99 -20.58 -1.27
N ILE A 90 3.12 -20.07 -0.79
CA ILE A 90 4.45 -20.58 -1.13
C ILE A 90 4.79 -21.85 -0.33
N HIS A 91 4.08 -22.11 0.76
CA HIS A 91 4.22 -23.32 1.59
C HIS A 91 3.30 -24.46 1.16
#